data_AF-W9WNI0-F1
#
_entry.id   AF-W9WNI0-F1
#
_cell.length_a   1.000
_cell.length_b   1.000
_cell.length_c   1.000
_cell.angle_alpha   90.00
_cell.angle_beta   90.00
_cell.angle_gamma   90.00
#
_symmetry.space_group_name_H-M   'P 1'
#
loop_
_entity.id
_entity.type
_entity.pdbx_description
1 polymer ?
#
loop_
_entity_poly.entity_id
_entity_poly.type
_entity_poly.pdbx_seq_one_letter_code
_entity_poly.pdbx_strand_id
1 'polypeptide(L)'
;MASRKTAGGAFEEHDFPYETYSYREPLLAHVKVYSFAKYYLLPGLQELALQRMIMTLRKVDCSLKYGEVELADPIEFVYRNIPVHGDGEEPMRKLLSQFAAANYTSLLHGSFEALFARGGDFTLDLARKLSRRLFGALNFGRVGRR
;
A
#
# COMPACT_ATOMS: atom_id res chain seq x y z
N MET A 1 16.10 19.88 -27.31
CA MET A 1 15.94 20.46 -25.96
C MET A 1 16.60 19.52 -24.96
N ALA A 2 17.64 19.98 -24.27
CA ALA A 2 18.45 19.14 -23.39
C ALA A 2 17.72 18.84 -22.08
N SER A 3 17.57 17.56 -21.74
CA SER A 3 17.06 17.09 -20.46
C SER A 3 18.08 17.39 -19.36
N ARG A 4 17.69 18.20 -18.37
CA ARG A 4 18.54 18.51 -17.21
C ARG A 4 18.68 17.26 -16.35
N LYS A 5 19.88 16.70 -16.29
CA LYS A 5 20.28 15.68 -15.32
C LYS A 5 20.30 16.33 -13.94
N THR A 6 19.30 16.03 -13.12
CA THR A 6 19.37 16.27 -11.67
C THR A 6 20.21 15.16 -11.03
N ALA A 7 20.76 15.42 -9.84
CA ALA A 7 21.61 14.49 -9.09
C ALA A 7 20.92 13.15 -8.70
N GLY A 8 19.63 12.98 -9.01
CA GLY A 8 18.90 11.74 -8.79
C GLY A 8 19.13 10.64 -9.84
N GLY A 9 19.83 10.92 -10.94
CA GLY A 9 19.98 9.97 -12.05
C GLY A 9 18.65 9.75 -12.79
N ALA A 10 18.74 9.39 -14.08
CA ALA A 10 17.59 8.84 -14.78
C ALA A 10 17.37 7.43 -14.21
N PHE A 11 16.39 7.27 -13.32
CA PHE A 11 15.93 5.94 -12.94
C PHE A 11 15.30 5.33 -14.18
N GLU A 12 16.04 4.47 -14.88
CA GLU A 12 15.48 3.67 -15.95
C GLU A 12 14.36 2.82 -15.35
N GLU A 13 13.13 3.06 -15.80
CA GLU A 13 12.00 2.18 -15.57
C GLU A 13 12.28 0.89 -16.34
N HIS A 14 13.05 0.01 -15.72
CA HIS A 14 13.11 -1.37 -16.19
C HIS A 14 11.78 -2.03 -15.79
N ASP A 15 10.91 -2.22 -16.78
CA ASP A 15 9.75 -3.09 -16.63
C ASP A 15 10.27 -4.53 -16.51
N PHE A 16 10.15 -5.09 -15.31
CA PHE A 16 10.41 -6.50 -15.07
C PHE A 16 9.26 -7.31 -15.68
N PRO A 17 9.52 -8.36 -16.47
CA PRO A 17 8.48 -9.18 -17.07
C PRO A 17 7.58 -9.79 -15.99
N TYR A 18 6.30 -9.40 -16.03
CA TYR A 18 5.32 -9.55 -14.94
C TYR A 18 4.87 -11.00 -14.67
N GLU A 19 5.13 -11.96 -15.57
CA GLU A 19 4.63 -13.33 -15.41
C GLU A 19 5.46 -14.20 -14.44
N THR A 20 6.66 -13.75 -14.05
CA THR A 20 7.54 -14.51 -13.13
C THR A 20 8.08 -13.68 -11.97
N TYR A 21 7.71 -12.41 -11.88
CA TYR A 21 8.30 -11.48 -10.91
C TYR A 21 7.32 -11.19 -9.77
N SER A 22 7.75 -11.49 -8.54
CA SER A 22 6.99 -11.11 -7.36
C SER A 22 7.35 -9.69 -6.90
N TYR A 23 6.34 -8.90 -6.54
CA TYR A 23 6.55 -7.57 -5.96
C TYR A 23 6.81 -7.59 -4.46
N ARG A 24 6.81 -8.76 -3.80
CA ARG A 24 7.01 -8.88 -2.36
C ARG A 24 8.31 -8.22 -1.88
N GLU A 25 9.46 -8.55 -2.46
CA GLU A 25 10.73 -7.98 -2.00
C GLU A 25 10.84 -6.47 -2.27
N PRO A 26 10.47 -5.94 -3.45
CA PRO A 26 10.39 -4.50 -3.68
C PRO A 26 9.50 -3.77 -2.68
N LEU A 27 8.28 -4.26 -2.44
CA LEU A 27 7.35 -3.68 -1.47
C LEU A 27 7.97 -3.67 -0.06
N LEU A 28 8.56 -4.78 0.35
CA LEU A 28 9.20 -4.91 1.65
C LEU A 28 10.41 -3.97 1.79
N ALA A 29 11.20 -3.79 0.73
CA ALA A 29 12.31 -2.85 0.71
C ALA A 29 11.83 -1.40 0.89
N HIS A 30 10.77 -0.98 0.18
CA HIS A 30 10.22 0.36 0.30
C HIS A 30 9.73 0.67 1.71
N VAL A 31 9.01 -0.26 2.36
CA VAL A 31 8.51 -0.04 3.73
C VAL A 31 9.65 -0.03 4.76
N LYS A 32 10.70 -0.83 4.56
CA LYS A 32 11.90 -0.82 5.41
C LYS A 32 12.68 0.48 5.29
N VAL A 33 12.91 0.96 4.07
CA VAL A 33 13.57 2.25 3.80
C VAL A 33 12.73 3.40 4.35
N TYR A 34 11.41 3.36 4.19
CA TYR A 34 10.51 4.35 4.76
C TYR A 34 10.61 4.39 6.29
N SER A 35 10.55 3.22 6.94
CA SER A 35 10.69 3.10 8.40
C SER A 35 12.03 3.65 8.87
N PHE A 36 13.13 3.23 8.23
CA PHE A 36 14.47 3.76 8.48
C PHE A 36 14.49 5.29 8.37
N ALA A 37 14.04 5.84 7.24
CA ALA A 37 14.03 7.27 7.01
C ALA A 37 13.21 8.04 8.05
N LYS A 38 12.08 7.47 8.50
CA LYS A 38 11.26 8.05 9.55
C LYS A 38 11.98 8.08 10.91
N TYR A 39 12.60 6.98 11.31
CA TYR A 39 13.33 6.89 12.59
C TYR A 39 14.57 7.79 12.63
N TYR A 40 15.25 7.97 11.49
CA TYR A 40 16.45 8.81 11.38
C TYR A 40 16.16 10.24 10.90
N LEU A 41 14.88 10.65 10.85
CA LEU A 41 14.46 12.01 10.48
C LEU A 41 15.01 12.47 9.12
N LEU A 42 14.93 11.60 8.11
CA LEU A 42 15.36 11.82 6.73
C LEU A 42 14.13 12.03 5.82
N PRO A 43 13.46 13.19 5.86
CA PRO A 43 12.14 13.39 5.22
C PRO A 43 12.17 13.18 3.70
N GLY A 44 13.24 13.59 3.01
CA GLY A 44 13.37 13.38 1.56
C GLY A 44 13.46 11.88 1.18
N LEU A 45 14.12 11.07 2.01
CA LEU A 45 14.19 9.62 1.79
C LEU A 45 12.85 8.95 2.13
N GLN A 46 12.17 9.43 3.17
CA GLN A 46 10.84 8.96 3.56
C GLN A 46 9.83 9.22 2.44
N GLU A 47 9.84 10.42 1.85
CA GLU A 47 8.98 10.77 0.71
C GLU A 47 9.31 9.92 -0.52
N LEU A 48 10.60 9.79 -0.87
CA LEU A 48 11.02 8.95 -1.99
C LEU A 48 10.58 7.50 -1.83
N ALA A 49 10.75 6.92 -0.63
CA ALA A 49 10.31 5.55 -0.35
C ALA A 49 8.79 5.39 -0.49
N LEU A 50 8.01 6.39 -0.05
CA LEU A 50 6.55 6.40 -0.24
C LEU A 50 6.17 6.50 -1.72
N GLN A 51 6.82 7.37 -2.49
CA GLN A 51 6.59 7.50 -3.92
C GLN A 51 6.90 6.18 -4.66
N ARG A 52 8.01 5.52 -4.32
CA ARG A 52 8.35 4.21 -4.89
C ARG A 52 7.36 3.12 -4.48
N MET A 53 6.87 3.14 -3.24
CA MET A 53 5.79 2.25 -2.80
C MET A 53 4.53 2.43 -3.66
N ILE A 54 4.12 3.68 -3.94
CA ILE A 54 2.96 3.97 -4.79
C ILE A 54 3.18 3.43 -6.21
N MET A 55 4.36 3.63 -6.80
CA MET A 55 4.67 3.14 -8.14
C MET A 55 4.62 1.61 -8.21
N THR A 56 5.20 0.93 -7.21
CA THR A 56 5.20 -0.54 -7.14
C THR A 56 3.79 -1.09 -6.93
N LEU A 57 2.98 -0.50 -6.03
CA LEU A 57 1.59 -0.93 -5.81
C LEU A 57 0.72 -0.81 -7.06
N ARG A 58 0.97 0.18 -7.94
CA ARG A 58 0.25 0.31 -9.23
C ARG A 58 0.53 -0.85 -10.19
N LYS A 59 1.63 -1.57 -9.99
CA LYS A 59 2.07 -2.71 -10.80
C LYS A 59 1.58 -4.06 -10.24
N VAL A 60 1.11 -4.08 -8.99
CA VAL A 60 0.60 -5.30 -8.34
C VAL A 60 -0.79 -5.64 -8.88
N ASP A 61 -0.93 -6.81 -9.51
CA ASP A 61 -2.21 -7.38 -9.88
C ASP A 61 -2.75 -8.31 -8.78
N CYS A 62 -3.73 -7.82 -8.03
CA CYS A 62 -4.35 -8.58 -6.94
C CYS A 62 -5.31 -9.67 -7.42
N SER A 63 -5.59 -9.78 -8.72
CA SER A 63 -6.42 -10.88 -9.27
C SER A 63 -5.60 -12.16 -9.50
N LEU A 64 -4.27 -12.05 -9.51
CA LEU A 64 -3.36 -13.17 -9.63
C LEU A 64 -3.12 -13.84 -8.27
N LYS A 65 -2.75 -15.12 -8.32
CA LYS A 65 -2.69 -16.08 -7.20
C LYS A 65 -1.70 -15.71 -6.06
N TYR A 66 -1.01 -14.58 -6.13
CA TYR A 66 0.03 -14.21 -5.17
C TYR A 66 -0.16 -12.83 -4.53
N GLY A 67 -1.15 -12.03 -4.94
CA GLY A 67 -1.33 -10.67 -4.44
C GLY A 67 -1.55 -10.61 -2.91
N GLU A 68 -2.18 -11.62 -2.32
CA GLU A 68 -2.37 -11.75 -0.88
C GLU A 68 -1.06 -12.02 -0.12
N VAL A 69 -0.15 -12.79 -0.73
CA VAL A 69 1.16 -13.12 -0.14
C VAL A 69 2.09 -11.93 -0.25
N GLU A 70 2.07 -11.21 -1.37
CA GLU A 70 2.91 -10.04 -1.62
C GLU A 70 2.60 -8.89 -0.66
N LEU A 71 1.35 -8.74 -0.24
CA LEU A 71 0.91 -7.63 0.59
C LEU A 71 0.88 -7.92 2.09
N ALA A 72 0.70 -9.18 2.50
CA ALA A 72 0.60 -9.51 3.92
C ALA A 72 1.84 -9.06 4.71
N ASP A 73 3.05 -9.39 4.25
CA ASP A 73 4.29 -9.06 4.95
C ASP A 73 4.58 -7.55 5.01
N PRO A 74 4.48 -6.77 3.91
CA PRO A 74 4.65 -5.33 3.99
C PRO A 74 3.64 -4.66 4.93
N ILE A 75 2.37 -5.09 4.92
CA ILE A 75 1.35 -4.55 5.81
C ILE A 75 1.69 -4.86 7.27
N GLU A 76 2.00 -6.11 7.58
CA GLU A 76 2.40 -6.51 8.92
C GLU A 76 3.62 -5.72 9.40
N PHE A 77 4.64 -5.57 8.55
CA PHE A 77 5.83 -4.79 8.87
C PHE A 77 5.49 -3.33 9.19
N VAL A 78 4.66 -2.67 8.37
CA VAL A 78 4.29 -1.27 8.55
C VAL A 78 3.52 -1.08 9.86
N TYR A 79 2.52 -1.91 10.13
CA TYR A 79 1.70 -1.76 11.33
C TYR A 79 2.45 -2.13 12.61
N ARG A 80 3.49 -2.97 12.52
CA ARG A 80 4.36 -3.28 13.65
C ARG A 80 5.44 -2.22 13.92
N ASN A 81 6.01 -1.60 12.88
CA ASN A 81 7.24 -0.80 13.01
C ASN A 81 7.05 0.69 12.75
N ILE A 82 5.93 1.13 12.17
CA ILE A 82 5.71 2.53 11.82
C ILE A 82 4.51 3.02 12.64
N PRO A 83 4.74 3.63 13.82
CA PRO A 83 3.64 4.12 14.64
C PRO A 83 3.05 5.42 14.06
N VAL A 84 1.77 5.62 14.35
CA VAL A 84 1.07 6.88 14.12
C VAL A 84 1.57 7.89 15.15
N HIS A 85 1.95 9.09 14.71
CA HIS A 85 2.35 10.18 15.59
C HIS A 85 1.30 11.29 15.50
N GLY A 86 0.71 11.66 16.64
CA GLY A 86 -0.36 12.64 16.71
C GLY A 86 -1.69 12.16 16.11
N ASP A 87 -2.56 13.12 15.79
CA ASP A 87 -3.94 12.85 15.36
C ASP A 87 -4.09 12.58 13.84
N GLY A 88 -2.98 12.61 13.09
CA GLY A 88 -2.96 12.41 11.64
C GLY A 88 -2.85 10.95 11.23
N GLU A 89 -3.37 10.61 10.04
CA GLU A 89 -3.18 9.27 9.46
C GLU A 89 -1.74 9.12 8.93
N GLU A 90 -1.03 8.09 9.36
CA GLU A 90 0.34 7.83 8.92
C GLU A 90 0.36 7.49 7.40
N PRO A 91 1.16 8.20 6.56
CA PRO A 91 1.05 8.08 5.11
C PRO A 91 1.22 6.66 4.55
N MET A 92 2.14 5.86 5.09
CA MET A 92 2.35 4.49 4.62
C MET A 92 1.19 3.56 5.02
N ARG A 93 0.72 3.63 6.28
CA ARG A 93 -0.50 2.93 6.77
C ARG A 93 -1.72 3.31 5.94
N LYS A 94 -1.91 4.61 5.66
CA LYS A 94 -2.99 5.13 4.83
C LYS A 94 -2.97 4.52 3.44
N LEU A 95 -1.81 4.57 2.78
CA LEU A 95 -1.63 4.04 1.44
C LEU A 95 -1.99 2.55 1.37
N LEU A 96 -1.40 1.75 2.25
CA LEU A 96 -1.59 0.30 2.26
C LEU A 96 -3.03 -0.10 2.60
N SER A 97 -3.62 0.50 3.63
CA SER A 97 -5.01 0.20 3.99
C SER A 97 -6.00 0.69 2.93
N GLN A 98 -5.71 1.78 2.21
CA GLN A 98 -6.51 2.22 1.07
C GLN A 98 -6.38 1.27 -0.13
N PHE A 99 -5.17 0.83 -0.45
CA PHE A 99 -4.93 -0.15 -1.51
C PHE A 99 -5.61 -1.49 -1.20
N ALA A 100 -5.46 -1.99 0.02
CA ALA A 100 -6.12 -3.20 0.50
C ALA A 100 -7.65 -3.06 0.45
N ALA A 101 -8.20 -1.92 0.88
CA ALA A 101 -9.64 -1.67 0.78
C ALA A 101 -10.11 -1.66 -0.68
N ALA A 102 -9.31 -1.11 -1.61
CA ALA A 102 -9.62 -1.04 -3.04
C ALA A 102 -9.76 -2.44 -3.65
N ASN A 103 -8.86 -3.36 -3.28
CA ASN A 103 -8.72 -4.71 -3.82
C ASN A 103 -9.25 -5.81 -2.89
N TYR A 104 -10.03 -5.44 -1.86
CA TYR A 104 -10.40 -6.33 -0.76
C TYR A 104 -10.99 -7.67 -1.19
N THR A 105 -11.90 -7.67 -2.17
CA THR A 105 -12.56 -8.89 -2.64
C THR A 105 -11.59 -9.88 -3.28
N SER A 106 -10.53 -9.38 -3.92
CA SER A 106 -9.49 -10.23 -4.50
C SER A 106 -8.43 -10.63 -3.49
N LEU A 107 -8.32 -9.93 -2.36
CA LEU A 107 -7.33 -10.21 -1.32
C LEU A 107 -7.87 -11.07 -0.17
N LEU A 108 -9.19 -11.22 0.00
CA LEU A 108 -9.79 -11.91 1.15
C LEU A 108 -9.66 -13.44 1.07
N HIS A 109 -8.43 -13.94 1.11
CA HIS A 109 -8.06 -15.34 1.26
C HIS A 109 -6.63 -15.46 1.82
N GLY A 110 -6.24 -16.68 2.18
CA GLY A 110 -4.85 -17.02 2.49
C GLY A 110 -4.23 -16.17 3.61
N SER A 111 -3.00 -15.67 3.38
CA SER A 111 -2.26 -14.87 4.36
C SER A 111 -2.94 -13.55 4.71
N PHE A 112 -3.65 -12.95 3.76
CA PHE A 112 -4.34 -11.68 4.00
C PHE A 112 -5.61 -11.89 4.83
N GLU A 113 -6.36 -12.98 4.61
CA GLU A 113 -7.49 -13.34 5.48
C GLU A 113 -7.01 -13.61 6.91
N ALA A 114 -5.89 -14.32 7.08
CA ALA A 114 -5.29 -14.54 8.40
C ALA A 114 -4.88 -13.21 9.06
N LEU A 115 -4.32 -12.27 8.28
CA LEU A 115 -3.98 -10.93 8.75
C LEU A 115 -5.23 -10.15 9.21
N PHE A 116 -6.32 -10.23 8.46
CA PHE A 116 -7.59 -9.58 8.80
C PHE A 116 -8.22 -10.19 10.05
N ALA A 117 -8.30 -11.52 10.12
CA ALA A 117 -8.90 -12.28 11.22
C ALA A 117 -8.15 -12.08 12.55
N ARG A 118 -6.83 -11.87 12.50
CA ARG A 118 -6.02 -11.53 13.68
C ARG A 118 -6.43 -10.20 14.33
N GLY A 119 -7.03 -9.29 13.56
CA GLY A 119 -7.46 -7.98 14.06
C GLY A 119 -6.30 -6.99 14.25
N GLY A 120 -6.57 -5.94 15.04
CA GLY A 120 -5.62 -4.85 15.31
C GLY A 120 -5.84 -3.61 14.45
N ASP A 121 -4.88 -2.67 14.52
CA ASP A 121 -4.95 -1.36 13.87
C ASP A 121 -5.23 -1.45 12.36
N PHE A 122 -4.59 -2.42 11.68
CA PHE A 122 -4.80 -2.61 10.24
C PHE A 122 -6.26 -2.98 9.92
N THR A 123 -6.81 -3.96 10.63
CA THR A 123 -8.19 -4.40 10.45
C THR A 123 -9.16 -3.25 10.73
N LEU A 124 -8.88 -2.43 11.75
CA LEU A 124 -9.69 -1.25 12.07
C LEU A 124 -9.65 -0.20 10.94
N ASP A 125 -8.46 0.11 10.41
CA ASP A 125 -8.29 1.04 9.29
C ASP A 125 -8.97 0.53 8.02
N LEU A 126 -8.85 -0.76 7.74
CA LEU A 126 -9.50 -1.42 6.60
C LEU A 126 -11.03 -1.40 6.75
N ALA A 127 -11.55 -1.80 7.91
CA ALA A 127 -13.00 -1.82 8.19
C ALA A 127 -13.62 -0.42 8.05
N ARG A 128 -12.95 0.63 8.55
CA ARG A 128 -13.37 2.04 8.38
C ARG A 128 -13.40 2.46 6.91
N LYS A 129 -12.46 1.98 6.09
CA LYS A 129 -12.43 2.28 4.65
C LYS A 129 -13.50 1.52 3.90
N LEU A 130 -13.70 0.24 4.20
CA LEU A 130 -14.76 -0.58 3.61
C LEU A 130 -16.15 -0.04 3.95
N SER A 131 -16.40 0.35 5.21
CA SER A 131 -17.68 0.92 5.60
C SER A 131 -17.99 2.19 4.82
N ARG A 132 -17.02 3.11 4.66
CA ARG A 132 -17.18 4.31 3.82
C ARG A 132 -17.51 3.97 2.37
N ARG A 133 -16.87 2.96 1.78
CA ARG A 133 -17.17 2.52 0.40
C ARG A 133 -18.58 1.96 0.28
N LEU A 134 -19.02 1.16 1.24
CA LEU A 134 -20.38 0.60 1.28
C LEU A 134 -21.43 1.72 1.42
N PHE A 135 -21.23 2.66 2.34
CA PHE A 135 -22.12 3.82 2.49
C PHE A 135 -22.18 4.67 1.22
N GLY A 136 -21.04 4.88 0.55
CA GLY A 136 -20.99 5.55 -0.75
C GLY A 136 -21.85 4.83 -1.80
N ALA A 137 -21.66 3.52 -1.97
CA ALA A 137 -22.39 2.72 -2.94
C ALA A 137 -23.92 2.71 -2.69
N LEU A 138 -24.34 2.60 -1.43
CA LEU A 138 -25.75 2.60 -1.04
C LEU A 138 -26.46 3.95 -1.28
N ASN A 139 -25.72 5.07 -1.16
CA ASN A 139 -26.28 6.39 -1.43
C ASN A 139 -26.48 6.66 -2.93
N PHE A 140 -25.57 6.20 -3.80
CA PHE A 140 -25.77 6.30 -5.26
C PHE A 140 -26.95 5.45 -5.76
N GLY A 141 -27.18 4.26 -5.19
CA GLY A 141 -28.32 3.40 -5.53
C GLY A 141 -29.70 3.97 -5.15
N ARG A 142 -29.75 5.00 -4.30
CA ARG A 142 -30.98 5.74 -3.95
C ARG A 142 -31.25 6.95 -4.85
N VAL A 143 -30.23 7.52 -5.49
CA VAL A 143 -30.38 8.69 -6.38
C VAL A 143 -30.80 8.27 -7.79
N GLY A 144 -30.39 7.08 -8.27
CA GLY A 144 -30.78 6.56 -9.60
C GLY A 144 -32.16 5.90 -9.70
N ARG A 145 -33.02 6.04 -8.68
CA ARG A 145 -34.38 5.46 -8.63
C ARG A 145 -35.47 6.52 -8.38
N ARG A 146 -35.29 7.73 -8.90
CA ARG A 146 -36.31 8.79 -8.90
C ARG A 146 -36.51 9.33 -10.31
#